data_AF-U6Q2G9-F1
#
_entry.id   AF-U6Q2G9-F1
#
_cell.length_a   1.000
_cell.length_b   1.000
_cell.length_c   1.000
_cell.angle_alpha   90.00
_cell.angle_beta   90.00
_cell.angle_gamma   90.00
#
_symmetry.space_group_name_H-M   'P 1'
#
loop_
_entity.id
_entity.type
_entity.pdbx_description
1 polymer ?
#
loop_
_entity_poly.entity_id
_entity_poly.type
_entity_poly.pdbx_seq_one_letter_code
_entity_poly.pdbx_strand_id
1 'polypeptide(L)' 'MQKSIEIGRNSGLNYIWLGVWENNISAIKFYERQGFIKFDIHVFKLSDDEQTDNLMKLAL' A
#
# COMPACT_ATOMS: atom_id res chain seq x y z
N MET A 1 4.20 8.63 -7.09
CA MET A 1 3.07 8.85 -6.16
C MET A 1 2.06 9.85 -6.71
N GLN A 2 2.39 11.15 -6.85
CA GLN A 2 1.43 12.17 -7.31
C GLN A 2 0.77 11.83 -8.65
N LYS A 3 1.55 11.36 -9.63
CA LYS A 3 1.00 10.97 -10.93
C LYS A 3 -0.03 9.84 -10.84
N SER A 4 0.17 8.87 -9.96
CA SER A 4 -0.76 7.76 -9.73
C SER A 4 -2.07 8.24 -9.09
N ILE A 5 -2.00 9.21 -8.17
CA ILE A 5 -3.18 9.85 -7.56
C ILE A 5 -3.98 10.62 -8.60
N GLU A 6 -3.30 11.41 -9.44
CA GLU A 6 -3.90 12.16 -10.54
C GLU A 6 -4.64 11.23 -11.51
N ILE A 7 -3.99 10.13 -11.94
CA ILE A 7 -4.61 9.13 -12.82
C ILE A 7 -5.83 8.53 -12.15
N GLY A 8 -5.74 8.10 -10.88
CA GLY A 8 -6.86 7.48 -10.20
C GLY A 8 -8.07 8.41 -10.06
N ARG A 9 -7.84 9.69 -9.75
CA ARG A 9 -8.90 10.71 -9.71
C ARG A 9 -9.54 10.93 -11.08
N ASN A 10 -8.72 11.06 -12.12
CA ASN A 10 -9.19 11.24 -13.50
C ASN A 10 -9.96 10.02 -14.02
N SER A 11 -9.65 8.83 -13.50
CA SER A 11 -10.36 7.58 -13.80
C SER A 11 -11.60 7.36 -12.91
N GLY A 12 -11.94 8.29 -12.01
CA GLY A 12 -13.10 8.16 -11.12
C GLY A 12 -13.00 7.01 -10.12
N LEU A 13 -11.78 6.62 -9.74
CA LEU A 13 -11.55 5.55 -8.76
C LEU A 13 -11.78 6.07 -7.34
N ASN A 14 -12.40 5.25 -6.49
CA ASN A 14 -12.66 5.60 -5.09
C ASN A 14 -11.39 5.59 -4.22
N TYR A 15 -10.41 4.76 -4.59
CA TYR A 15 -9.14 4.63 -3.87
C TYR A 15 -8.05 4.01 -4.75
N ILE A 16 -6.80 4.20 -4.34
CA ILE A 16 -5.65 3.41 -4.81
C ILE A 16 -5.09 2.61 -3.65
N TRP A 17 -4.45 1.49 -3.95
CA TRP A 17 -3.85 0.64 -2.94
C TRP A 17 -2.51 0.08 -3.40
N LEU A 18 -1.72 -0.40 -2.44
CA LEU A 18 -0.42 -1.02 -2.64
C LEU A 18 -0.17 -2.07 -1.56
N GLY A 19 0.71 -3.03 -1.86
CA GLY A 19 1.34 -3.90 -0.87
C GLY A 19 2.71 -3.35 -0.49
N VAL A 20 3.05 -3.41 0.80
CA VAL A 20 4.38 -3.07 1.31
C VAL A 20 4.81 -4.10 2.34
N TRP A 21 6.01 -4.65 2.14
CA TRP A 21 6.60 -5.61 3.06
C TRP A 21 6.61 -5.11 4.50
N GLU A 22 6.16 -5.93 5.43
CA GLU A 22 5.93 -5.53 6.83
C GLU A 22 7.17 -4.98 7.54
N ASN A 23 8.36 -5.49 7.18
CA ASN A 23 9.62 -5.07 7.78
C ASN A 23 10.19 -3.80 7.12
N ASN A 24 9.60 -3.30 6.02
CA ASN A 24 10.02 -2.05 5.41
C ASN A 24 9.38 -0.84 6.10
N ILE A 25 9.81 -0.59 7.35
CA ILE A 25 9.31 0.50 8.20
C ILE A 25 9.45 1.87 7.53
N SER A 26 10.51 2.07 6.74
CA SER A 26 10.73 3.34 6.02
C SER A 26 9.65 3.60 4.97
N ALA A 27 9.30 2.58 4.17
CA ALA A 27 8.26 2.68 3.16
C ALA A 27 6.87 2.82 3.80
N ILE A 28 6.58 2.06 4.86
CA ILE A 28 5.32 2.18 5.60
C ILE A 28 5.11 3.62 6.09
N LYS A 29 6.10 4.18 6.81
CA LYS A 29 6.04 5.56 7.29
C LYS A 29 5.94 6.58 6.15
N PHE A 30 6.56 6.30 5.00
CA PHE A 30 6.40 7.15 3.82
C PHE A 30 4.95 7.16 3.35
N TYR A 31 4.31 6.01 3.20
CA TYR A 31 2.92 5.93 2.75
C TYR A 31 1.94 6.50 3.78
N GLU A 32 2.15 6.29 5.08
CA GLU A 32 1.35 6.90 6.15
C GLU A 32 1.37 8.45 6.07
N ARG A 33 2.55 9.05 5.85
CA ARG A 33 2.67 10.51 5.65
C ARG A 33 1.94 11.01 4.41
N GLN A 34 1.78 10.15 3.41
CA GLN A 34 1.02 10.46 2.18
C GLN A 34 -0.49 10.20 2.33
N GLY A 35 -0.96 9.80 3.52
CA GLY A 35 -2.37 9.57 3.83
C GLY A 35 -2.87 8.14 3.57
N PHE A 36 -1.96 7.19 3.28
CA PHE A 36 -2.34 5.80 3.18
C PHE A 36 -2.63 5.20 4.54
N ILE A 37 -3.66 4.35 4.61
CA ILE A 37 -4.01 3.57 5.78
C ILE A 37 -3.89 2.08 5.48
N LYS A 38 -3.35 1.31 6.43
CA LYS A 38 -3.39 -0.15 6.35
C LYS A 38 -4.85 -0.61 6.44
N PHE A 39 -5.28 -1.47 5.51
CA PHE A 39 -6.65 -2.00 5.50
C PHE A 39 -6.69 -3.52 5.51
N ASP A 40 -5.61 -4.20 5.15
CA ASP A 40 -5.53 -5.65 5.14
C ASP A 40 -4.07 -6.12 5.20
N ILE A 41 -3.85 -7.44 5.25
CA ILE A 41 -2.56 -8.10 5.13
C ILE A 41 -2.63 -9.23 4.11
N HIS A 42 -1.53 -9.47 3.42
CA HIS A 42 -1.37 -10.63 2.57
C HIS A 42 -0.15 -11.44 3.01
N VAL A 43 -0.38 -12.66 3.49
CA VAL A 43 0.70 -13.60 3.84
C VAL A 43 1.06 -14.39 2.59
N PHE A 44 2.35 -14.39 2.25
CA PHE A 44 2.89 -15.18 1.15
C PHE A 44 4.09 -15.98 1.62
N LYS A 45 4.26 -17.18 1.07
CA LYS A 45 5.37 -18.07 1.42
C LYS A 45 6.52 -17.86 0.44
N LEU A 46 7.69 -17.50 0.94
CA LEU A 46 8.93 -17.47 0.18
C LEU A 46 9.79 -18.67 0.61
N SER A 47 9.72 -19.75 -0.18
CA SER A 47 10.33 -21.05 0.14
C SER A 47 9.78 -21.63 1.45
N ASP A 48 10.52 -21.52 2.55
CA ASP A 48 10.12 -21.99 3.88
C ASP A 48 9.80 -20.86 4.86
N ASP A 49 10.04 -19.61 4.46
CA ASP A 49 9.74 -18.43 5.27
C ASP A 49 8.37 -17.86 4.90
N GLU A 50 7.51 -17.68 5.90
CA GLU A 50 6.28 -16.89 5.75
C GLU A 50 6.63 -15.40 5.85
N GLN A 51 6.18 -14.63 4.86
CA GLN A 51 6.37 -13.19 4.80
C GLN A 51 5.01 -12.52 4.70
N THR A 52 4.87 -11.33 5.30
CA THR A 52 3.62 -10.56 5.23
C THR A 52 3.84 -9.24 4.50
N ASP A 53 2.96 -8.96 3.54
CA ASP A 53 2.77 -7.63 2.99
C ASP A 53 1.60 -6.94 3.69
N ASN A 54 1.81 -5.71 4.12
CA ASN A 54 0.74 -4.81 4.53
C ASN A 54 0.06 -4.26 3.28
N LEU A 55 -1.26 -4.43 3.17
CA LEU A 55 -2.04 -3.75 2.15
C LEU A 55 -2.48 -2.40 2.67
N MET A 56 -2.09 -1.35 1.96
CA MET A 56 -2.39 0.04 2.32
C MET A 56 -3.19 0.72 1.21
N LYS A 57 -4.17 1.55 1.57
CA LYS A 57 -5.02 2.29 0.62
C LYS A 57 -5.06 3.78 0.92
N LEU A 58 -5.24 4.58 -0.13
CA LEU A 58 -5.50 6.01 -0.06
C LEU A 58 -6.82 6.29 -0.79
N ALA A 59 -7.79 6.88 -0.08
CA ALA A 59 -9.02 7.39 -0.69
C ALA A 59 -8.67 8.59 -1.60
N LEU A 60 -9.26 8.63 -2.79
CA LEU A 60 -8.94 9.62 -3.83
C LEU A 60 -9.88 10.81 -3.86
#